data_AF-A0A965Q8P6-F1
#
_entry.id   AF-A0A965Q8P6-F1
#
_cell.length_a   1.000
_cell.length_b   1.000
_cell.length_c   1.000
_cell.angle_alpha   90.00
_cell.angle_beta   90.00
_cell.angle_gamma   90.00
#
_symmetry.space_group_name_H-M   'P 1'
#
loop_
_entity.id
_entity.type
_entity.pdbx_description
1 polymer ?
#
loop_
_entity_poly.entity_id
_entity_poly.type
_entity_poly.pdbx_seq_one_letter_code
_entity_poly.pdbx_strand_id
1 'polypeptide(L)'
;TGTFRRHPDARWRLRTSDLAVLGAAQRSILRAAAAVVKPGGLLIYSTCSLETEENDAQIETFLSEHPDFVLEPPPADAVPAAVLDAGRLRVLPQRHGSDGAFAARMRRRSS
;
A
#
# COMPACT_ATOMS: atom_id res chain seq x y z
N THR A 1 -5.06 -7.42 6.14
CA THR A 1 -6.32 -7.58 6.89
C THR A 1 -7.62 -7.30 6.13
N GLY A 2 -7.65 -7.41 4.80
CA GLY A 2 -8.85 -7.26 3.97
C GLY A 2 -9.45 -8.58 3.46
N THR A 3 -8.68 -9.66 3.40
CA THR A 3 -9.11 -11.01 3.01
C THR A 3 -9.93 -11.75 4.07
N PHE A 4 -10.21 -11.12 5.21
CA PHE A 4 -10.83 -11.76 6.37
C PHE A 4 -12.27 -12.24 6.19
N ARG A 5 -12.96 -11.83 5.11
CA ARG A 5 -14.31 -12.32 4.84
C ARG A 5 -14.35 -13.79 4.38
N ARG A 6 -13.22 -14.34 3.91
CA ARG A 6 -13.17 -15.73 3.38
C ARG A 6 -12.54 -16.76 4.33
N HIS A 7 -11.76 -16.34 5.33
CA HIS A 7 -11.06 -17.23 6.27
C HIS A 7 -11.02 -16.64 7.71
N PRO A 8 -12.10 -16.80 8.50
CA PRO A 8 -12.22 -16.22 9.84
C PRO A 8 -11.20 -16.77 10.86
N ASP A 9 -10.62 -17.94 10.58
CA ASP A 9 -9.61 -18.63 11.39
C ASP A 9 -8.19 -18.03 11.26
N ALA A 10 -7.91 -17.29 10.19
CA ALA A 10 -6.65 -16.56 10.03
C ALA A 10 -6.52 -15.38 11.02
N ARG A 11 -7.66 -14.84 11.47
CA ARG A 11 -7.74 -13.71 12.42
C ARG A 11 -7.17 -14.05 13.80
N TRP A 12 -7.18 -15.33 14.18
CA TRP A 12 -6.70 -15.81 15.48
C TRP A 12 -5.23 -16.23 15.48
N ARG A 13 -4.56 -16.22 14.32
CA ARG A 13 -3.17 -16.69 14.17
C ARG A 13 -2.14 -15.58 13.95
N LEU A 14 -2.54 -14.34 13.66
CA LEU A 14 -1.63 -13.22 13.46
C LEU A 14 -1.18 -12.67 14.82
N ARG A 15 0.08 -12.93 15.19
CA ARG A 15 0.72 -12.27 16.33
C ARG A 15 1.41 -10.99 15.86
N THR A 16 1.63 -10.04 16.77
CA THR A 16 2.38 -8.80 16.49
C THR A 16 3.76 -9.07 15.89
N SER A 17 4.40 -10.18 16.28
CA SER A 17 5.67 -10.65 15.69
C SER A 17 5.56 -10.94 14.19
N ASP A 18 4.42 -11.46 13.74
CA ASP A 18 4.21 -11.84 12.35
C ASP A 18 4.01 -10.60 11.47
N LEU A 19 3.38 -9.54 12.02
CA LEU A 19 3.27 -8.23 11.36
C LEU A 19 4.64 -7.59 11.13
N ALA A 20 5.56 -7.70 12.09
CA ALA A 20 6.91 -7.15 11.95
C ALA A 20 7.70 -7.88 10.84
N VAL A 21 7.60 -9.21 10.77
CA VAL A 21 8.24 -10.04 9.73
C VAL A 21 7.64 -9.73 8.35
N LEU A 22 6.31 -9.67 8.25
CA LEU A 22 5.62 -9.33 7.01
C LEU A 22 5.97 -7.91 6.53
N GLY A 23 5.99 -6.94 7.44
CA GLY A 23 6.40 -5.57 7.14
C GLY A 23 7.83 -5.49 6.64
N ALA A 24 8.76 -6.29 7.18
CA ALA A 24 10.14 -6.34 6.68
C ALA A 24 10.22 -6.93 5.27
N ALA A 25 9.45 -7.98 4.97
CA ALA A 25 9.37 -8.56 3.63
C ALA A 25 8.79 -7.55 2.62
N GLN A 26 7.72 -6.83 3.00
CA GLN A 26 7.09 -5.79 2.17
C GLN A 26 8.09 -4.67 1.85
N ARG A 27 8.84 -4.16 2.84
CA ARG A 27 9.91 -3.17 2.63
C ARG A 27 10.97 -3.67 1.65
N SER A 28 11.42 -4.90 1.82
CA SER A 28 12.45 -5.50 0.95
C SER A 28 11.97 -5.60 -0.50
N ILE A 29 10.74 -6.05 -0.72
CA ILE A 29 10.13 -6.14 -2.05
C ILE A 29 9.98 -4.74 -2.67
N LEU A 30 9.48 -3.77 -1.90
CA LEU A 30 9.26 -2.40 -2.38
C LEU A 30 10.58 -1.73 -2.77
N ARG A 31 11.64 -1.91 -1.97
CA ARG A 31 12.99 -1.42 -2.27
C ARG A 31 13.57 -2.05 -3.53
N ALA A 32 13.43 -3.37 -3.69
CA ALA A 32 13.89 -4.09 -4.87
C ALA A 32 13.14 -3.63 -6.13
N ALA A 33 11.82 -3.42 -6.03
CA ALA A 33 11.01 -2.91 -7.13
C ALA A 33 11.44 -1.49 -7.53
N ALA A 34 11.67 -0.60 -6.56
CA ALA A 34 12.10 0.78 -6.84
C ALA A 34 13.41 0.87 -7.63
N ALA A 35 14.34 -0.06 -7.40
CA ALA A 35 15.64 -0.08 -8.10
C ALA A 35 15.54 -0.27 -9.62
N VAL A 36 14.45 -0.87 -10.12
CA VAL A 36 14.25 -1.16 -11.55
C VAL A 36 13.27 -0.20 -12.22
N VAL A 37 12.70 0.77 -11.50
CA VAL A 37 11.82 1.79 -12.08
C VAL A 37 12.65 2.81 -12.84
N LYS A 38 12.37 3.02 -14.11
CA LYS A 38 13.06 4.04 -14.92
C LYS A 38 12.74 5.46 -14.42
N PRO A 39 13.58 6.48 -14.66
CA PRO A 39 13.21 7.88 -14.45
C PRO A 39 11.88 8.21 -15.13
N GLY A 40 11.01 8.93 -14.44
CA GLY A 40 9.63 9.16 -14.90
C GLY A 40 8.72 7.94 -14.82
N GLY A 41 9.17 6.79 -14.32
CA GLY A 41 8.38 5.56 -14.21
C GLY A 41 7.45 5.55 -12.99
N LEU A 42 6.45 4.66 -13.03
CA LEU A 42 5.49 4.47 -11.94
C LEU A 42 5.81 3.21 -11.12
N LEU A 43 5.61 3.31 -9.82
CA LEU A 43 5.62 2.22 -8.85
C LEU A 43 4.29 2.21 -8.12
N ILE A 44 3.61 1.07 -8.10
CA ILE A 44 2.35 0.89 -7.38
C ILE A 44 2.59 -0.13 -6.28
N TYR A 45 2.32 0.27 -5.05
CA TYR A 45 2.29 -0.60 -3.89
C TYR A 45 0.83 -0.87 -3.52
N SER A 46 0.50 -2.11 -3.20
CA SER A 46 -0.86 -2.48 -2.81
C SER A 46 -0.90 -3.65 -1.85
N THR A 47 -1.85 -3.64 -0.92
CA THR A 47 -2.11 -4.75 -0.01
C THR A 47 -3.61 -5.01 0.08
N CYS A 48 -3.97 -6.24 0.44
CA CYS A 48 -5.30 -6.55 0.96
C CYS A 48 -5.27 -6.38 2.48
N SER A 49 -4.88 -5.19 2.97
CA SER A 49 -4.80 -4.88 4.39
C SER A 49 -5.30 -3.51 4.75
N LEU A 50 -5.76 -3.38 5.98
CA LEU A 50 -6.16 -2.13 6.62
C LEU A 50 -5.15 -1.70 7.69
N GLU A 51 -4.19 -2.56 8.07
CA GLU A 51 -3.21 -2.25 9.11
C GLU A 51 -2.27 -1.14 8.65
N THR A 52 -1.98 -0.20 9.56
CA THR A 52 -1.17 0.98 9.26
C THR A 52 0.28 0.60 8.99
N GLU A 53 0.78 -0.41 9.70
CA GLU A 53 2.13 -0.97 9.61
C GLU A 53 2.43 -1.62 8.24
N GLU A 54 1.37 -2.08 7.57
CA GLU A 54 1.43 -2.64 6.22
C GLU A 54 1.10 -1.59 5.13
N ASN A 55 0.67 -0.39 5.50
CA ASN A 55 0.15 0.59 4.54
C ASN A 55 0.88 1.94 4.68
N ASP A 56 0.35 2.87 5.48
CA ASP A 56 0.86 4.24 5.55
C ASP A 56 2.31 4.27 6.02
N ALA A 57 2.67 3.46 7.03
CA ALA A 57 4.04 3.37 7.53
C ALA A 57 5.02 2.88 6.46
N GLN A 58 4.60 1.96 5.58
CA GLN A 58 5.43 1.48 4.47
C GLN A 58 5.68 2.60 3.44
N ILE A 59 4.64 3.36 3.11
CA ILE A 59 4.73 4.45 2.13
C ILE A 59 5.53 5.62 2.67
N GLU A 60 5.33 6.00 3.93
CA GLU A 60 6.09 7.07 4.58
C GLU A 60 7.57 6.72 4.68
N THR A 61 7.88 5.51 5.17
CA THR A 61 9.27 5.02 5.22
C THR A 61 9.89 5.03 3.83
N PHE A 62 9.20 4.46 2.82
CA PHE A 62 9.68 4.43 1.45
C PHE A 62 9.99 5.83 0.89
N LEU A 63 9.06 6.77 1.02
CA LEU A 63 9.24 8.13 0.49
C LEU A 63 10.37 8.90 1.21
N SER A 64 10.63 8.58 2.49
CA SER A 64 11.77 9.15 3.21
C SER A 64 13.12 8.56 2.77
N GLU A 65 13.16 7.27 2.44
CA GLU A 65 14.39 6.57 2.01
C GLU A 65 14.69 6.76 0.52
N HIS A 66 13.67 7.04 -0.28
CA HIS A 66 13.74 7.19 -1.74
C HIS A 66 13.30 8.59 -2.15
N PRO A 67 14.12 9.63 -1.92
CA PRO A 67 13.76 11.00 -2.24
C PRO A 67 13.58 11.24 -3.74
N ASP A 68 14.00 10.33 -4.63
CA ASP A 68 13.74 10.38 -6.06
C ASP A 68 12.32 9.92 -6.44
N PHE A 69 11.51 9.49 -5.46
CA PHE A 69 10.09 9.18 -5.65
C PHE A 69 9.19 10.25 -5.01
N VAL A 70 8.00 10.40 -5.56
CA VAL A 70 6.92 11.23 -5.00
C VAL A 70 5.59 10.48 -5.06
N LEU A 71 4.71 10.73 -4.09
CA LEU A 71 3.33 10.26 -4.18
C LEU A 71 2.65 10.96 -5.35
N GLU A 72 2.09 10.19 -6.27
CA GLU A 72 1.33 10.69 -7.42
C GLU A 72 -0.08 10.10 -7.34
N PRO A 73 -1.08 10.87 -6.87
CA PRO A 73 -2.46 10.42 -6.83
C PRO A 73 -2.91 9.84 -8.18
N PRO A 74 -3.83 8.87 -8.19
CA PRO A 74 -4.43 8.40 -9.44
C PRO A 74 -5.05 9.58 -10.21
N PRO A 75 -5.11 9.52 -11.55
CA PRO A 75 -5.77 10.57 -12.33
C PRO A 75 -7.23 10.73 -11.89
N ALA A 76 -7.81 11.90 -12.15
CA ALA A 76 -9.23 12.11 -11.95
C ALA A 76 -10.03 10.98 -12.64
N ASP A 77 -11.08 10.50 -11.98
CA ASP A 77 -11.99 9.45 -12.44
C ASP A 77 -11.39 8.04 -12.60
N ALA A 78 -10.09 7.86 -12.41
CA ALA A 78 -9.47 6.53 -12.46
C ALA A 78 -9.88 5.66 -11.25
N VAL A 79 -10.23 6.30 -10.13
CA VAL A 79 -10.76 5.65 -8.93
C VAL A 79 -11.93 6.47 -8.39
N PRO A 80 -12.96 5.83 -7.80
CA PRO A 80 -14.04 6.56 -7.16
C PRO A 80 -13.50 7.46 -6.04
N ALA A 81 -13.94 8.73 -6.00
CA ALA A 81 -13.54 9.66 -4.94
C ALA A 81 -13.84 9.13 -3.52
N ALA A 82 -14.86 8.29 -3.38
CA ALA A 82 -15.25 7.66 -2.12
C ALA A 82 -14.18 6.71 -1.53
N VAL A 83 -13.25 6.20 -2.35
CA VAL A 83 -12.16 5.32 -1.94
C VAL A 83 -10.80 6.00 -2.00
N LEU A 84 -10.75 7.31 -2.30
CA LEU A 84 -9.51 8.08 -2.34
C LEU A 84 -9.33 8.82 -1.02
N ASP A 85 -8.23 8.56 -0.33
CA ASP A 85 -7.89 9.11 0.96
C ASP A 85 -6.42 9.57 0.96
N ALA A 86 -6.20 10.87 1.18
CA ALA A 86 -4.87 11.49 1.12
C ALA A 86 -4.02 11.10 -0.11
N GLY A 87 -4.65 11.02 -1.29
CA GLY A 87 -3.98 10.65 -2.55
C GLY A 87 -3.69 9.16 -2.72
N ARG A 88 -4.17 8.31 -1.80
CA ARG A 88 -4.03 6.86 -1.79
C ARG A 88 -5.39 6.21 -1.92
N LEU A 89 -5.45 5.02 -2.50
CA LEU A 89 -6.68 4.24 -2.54
C LEU A 89 -6.82 3.47 -1.23
N ARG A 90 -7.99 3.59 -0.58
CA ARG A 90 -8.37 2.85 0.62
C ARG A 90 -9.82 2.37 0.51
N VAL A 91 -9.97 1.06 0.37
CA VAL A 91 -11.28 0.40 0.35
C VAL A 91 -11.55 -0.15 1.74
N LEU A 92 -12.51 0.46 2.43
CA LEU A 92 -12.95 0.04 3.76
C LEU A 92 -14.14 -0.93 3.68
N PRO A 93 -14.05 -2.14 4.28
CA PRO A 93 -15.14 -3.11 4.28
C PRO A 93 -16.45 -2.57 4.83
N GLN A 94 -16.40 -1.75 5.90
CA GLN A 94 -17.59 -1.25 6.56
C GLN A 94 -18.36 -0.24 5.70
N ARG A 95 -17.69 0.40 4.73
CA ARG A 95 -18.27 1.43 3.87
C ARG A 95 -18.65 0.91 2.48
N HIS A 96 -17.95 -0.10 1.98
CA HIS A 96 -18.05 -0.51 0.58
C HIS A 96 -18.55 -1.94 0.38
N GLY A 97 -18.83 -2.69 1.45
CA GLY A 97 -19.36 -4.05 1.37
C GLY A 97 -18.38 -5.07 0.74
N SER A 98 -17.10 -4.73 0.65
CA SER A 98 -16.03 -5.51 0.01
C SER A 98 -14.95 -5.94 1.00
N ASP A 99 -13.99 -6.72 0.50
CA ASP A 99 -12.72 -6.99 1.20
C ASP A 99 -11.90 -5.67 1.29
N GLY A 100 -11.12 -5.52 2.36
CA GLY A 100 -10.33 -4.30 2.60
C GLY A 100 -9.12 -4.21 1.68
N ALA A 101 -8.83 -3.03 1.12
CA ALA A 101 -7.70 -2.88 0.22
C ALA A 101 -7.03 -1.52 0.37
N PHE A 102 -5.74 -1.49 0.09
CA PHE A 102 -4.93 -0.29 0.05
C PHE A 102 -4.08 -0.27 -1.22
N ALA A 103 -3.92 0.90 -1.82
CA ALA A 103 -2.89 1.12 -2.84
C ALA A 103 -2.33 2.54 -2.81
N ALA A 104 -1.03 2.66 -3.06
CA ALA A 104 -0.33 3.91 -3.23
C ALA A 104 0.43 3.91 -4.56
N ARG A 105 0.31 5.00 -5.29
CA ARG A 105 0.98 5.22 -6.58
C ARG A 105 2.09 6.24 -6.37
N MET A 106 3.30 5.88 -6.77
CA MET A 106 4.49 6.72 -6.65
C MET A 106 5.16 6.86 -8.00
N ARG A 107 5.62 8.07 -8.30
CA ARG A 107 6.35 8.40 -9.53
C ARG A 107 7.81 8.58 -9.19
N ARG A 108 8.69 7.90 -9.92
CA ARG A 108 10.12 8.24 -9.93
C ARG A 108 10.29 9.53 -10.72
N ARG A 109 10.98 10.52 -10.16
CA ARG A 109 11.22 11.80 -10.84
C ARG A 109 11.97 11.58 -12.16
N SER A 110 11.61 12.37 -13.16
CA SER A 110 12.34 12.47 -14.41
C SER A 110 13.50 13.44 -14.16
N SER A 111 14.68 12.94 -13.81
CA SER A 111 15.89 13.76 -13.84
C SER A 111 16.21 14.21 -15.26
#